data_AF-A0A1V0A712-F1
#
_entry.id   AF-A0A1V0A712-F1
#
_cell.length_a   1.000
_cell.length_b   1.000
_cell.length_c   1.000
_cell.angle_alpha   90.00
_cell.angle_beta   90.00
_cell.angle_gamma   90.00
#
_symmetry.space_group_name_H-M   'P 1'
#
loop_
_entity.id
_entity.type
_entity.pdbx_description
1 polymer ?
#
loop_
_entity_poly.entity_id
_entity_poly.type
_entity_poly.pdbx_seq_one_letter_code
_entity_poly.pdbx_strand_id
1 'polypeptide(L)'
;MDVLDRAEQYLHHHGRLIDRLRFEALFRGGSRARVLDALRCYQNEDGGFGHALEPDLRGPGSQPEPVEVAFWILDELDAFDSPLVPAACKYLSSITKGDGGVPFVLPSVRDTVRAPWWETEDDPPGNLVPTASVAGLLHKHAVTHPWLDAATDFCWSKLYAAKEFQPYAARAAVTFLNWVPDRGRAESEFARLRDAILATVTFDLKASGHVHFPLDFAPQPLRLPLFTQDVLDAGLDAMQAAQSPDGGWSGNWLMWTPLVEHEWGGHLTVARLKTLRAYGRLPG
;
A
#
# COMPACT_ATOMS: atom_id res chain seq x y z
N MET A 1 20.24 13.47 -17.91
CA MET A 1 18.90 12.93 -17.74
C MET A 1 18.59 13.01 -16.26
N ASP A 2 17.59 13.78 -15.87
CA ASP A 2 17.26 13.92 -14.45
C ASP A 2 16.58 12.66 -13.90
N VAL A 3 16.28 12.63 -12.60
CA VAL A 3 15.67 11.46 -11.95
C VAL A 3 14.35 11.05 -12.59
N LEU A 4 13.53 12.02 -13.04
CA LEU A 4 12.22 11.76 -13.64
C LEU A 4 12.36 11.20 -15.06
N ASP A 5 13.24 11.77 -15.87
CA ASP A 5 13.47 11.31 -17.24
C ASP A 5 13.99 9.85 -17.28
N ARG A 6 14.87 9.49 -16.33
CA ARG A 6 15.36 8.10 -16.20
C ARG A 6 14.24 7.14 -15.78
N ALA A 7 13.41 7.56 -14.84
CA ALA A 7 12.27 6.77 -14.40
C ALA A 7 11.22 6.58 -15.51
N GLU A 8 10.97 7.61 -16.30
CA GLU A 8 10.11 7.56 -17.48
C GLU A 8 10.63 6.51 -18.48
N GLN A 9 11.92 6.54 -18.80
CA GLN A 9 12.54 5.56 -19.68
C GLN A 9 12.42 4.13 -19.13
N TYR A 10 12.68 3.93 -17.83
CA TYR A 10 12.49 2.63 -17.17
C TYR A 10 11.05 2.12 -17.33
N LEU A 11 10.07 2.98 -17.03
CA LEU A 11 8.65 2.63 -17.11
C LEU A 11 8.22 2.31 -18.54
N HIS A 12 8.76 2.99 -19.55
CA HIS A 12 8.49 2.64 -20.94
C HIS A 12 9.05 1.28 -21.36
N HIS A 13 10.21 0.88 -20.83
CA HIS A 13 10.83 -0.41 -21.15
C HIS A 13 10.22 -1.58 -20.37
N HIS A 14 9.90 -1.37 -19.09
CA HIS A 14 9.60 -2.47 -18.16
C HIS A 14 8.24 -2.35 -17.45
N GLY A 15 7.70 -1.14 -17.33
CA GLY A 15 6.50 -0.88 -16.55
C GLY A 15 5.22 -1.44 -17.20
N ARG A 16 4.30 -1.92 -16.36
CA ARG A 16 2.92 -2.18 -16.80
C ARG A 16 2.28 -0.90 -17.30
N LEU A 17 1.26 -1.03 -18.14
CA LEU A 17 0.50 0.13 -18.64
C LEU A 17 -0.02 1.00 -17.50
N ILE A 18 -0.56 0.41 -16.44
CA ILE A 18 -1.07 1.18 -15.30
C ILE A 18 0.02 2.00 -14.61
N ASP A 19 1.23 1.46 -14.42
CA ASP A 19 2.35 2.17 -13.78
C ASP A 19 2.87 3.32 -14.65
N ARG A 20 2.92 3.12 -15.98
CA ARG A 20 3.23 4.19 -16.94
C ARG A 20 2.21 5.32 -16.88
N LEU A 21 0.92 4.99 -16.90
CA LEU A 21 -0.16 5.99 -16.84
C LEU A 21 -0.16 6.73 -15.50
N ARG A 22 0.10 6.03 -14.39
CA ARG A 22 0.26 6.65 -13.06
C ARG A 22 1.39 7.67 -13.07
N PHE A 23 2.56 7.32 -13.61
CA PHE A 23 3.68 8.25 -13.76
C PHE A 23 3.32 9.46 -14.63
N GLU A 24 2.75 9.24 -15.82
CA GLU A 24 2.35 10.30 -16.74
C GLU A 24 1.40 11.28 -16.05
N ALA A 25 0.37 10.77 -15.36
CA ALA A 25 -0.62 11.59 -14.66
C ALA A 25 -0.05 12.39 -13.50
N LEU A 26 0.94 11.85 -12.79
CA LEU A 26 1.53 12.47 -11.61
C LEU A 26 2.66 13.45 -11.94
N PHE A 27 3.45 13.21 -12.99
CA PHE A 27 4.70 13.94 -13.23
C PHE A 27 4.82 14.58 -14.63
N ARG A 28 3.92 14.25 -15.57
CA ARG A 28 3.97 14.72 -16.96
C ARG A 28 2.65 15.31 -17.47
N GLY A 29 1.71 15.64 -16.57
CA GLY A 29 0.43 16.24 -16.93
C GLY A 29 -0.52 15.30 -17.70
N GLY A 30 -0.29 13.98 -17.59
CA GLY A 30 -1.16 12.96 -18.18
C GLY A 30 -2.56 12.93 -17.56
N SER A 31 -3.49 12.25 -18.23
CA SER A 31 -4.88 12.16 -17.78
C SER A 31 -5.04 11.16 -16.63
N ARG A 32 -5.49 11.63 -15.47
CA ARG A 32 -5.91 10.77 -14.35
C ARG A 32 -7.03 9.80 -14.74
N ALA A 33 -7.94 10.22 -15.63
CA ALA A 33 -9.03 9.36 -16.11
C ALA A 33 -8.52 8.12 -16.83
N ARG A 34 -7.42 8.21 -17.59
CA ARG A 34 -6.81 7.04 -18.25
C ARG A 34 -6.26 6.02 -17.24
N VAL A 35 -5.77 6.49 -16.09
CA VAL A 35 -5.35 5.60 -15.00
C VAL A 35 -6.54 4.87 -14.42
N LEU A 36 -7.66 5.59 -14.20
CA LEU A 36 -8.91 4.99 -13.70
C LEU A 36 -9.50 3.98 -14.69
N ASP A 37 -9.45 4.25 -16.00
CA ASP A 37 -9.88 3.30 -17.03
C ASP A 37 -9.04 2.01 -16.99
N ALA A 38 -7.70 2.14 -16.84
CA ALA A 38 -6.83 0.98 -16.69
C ALA A 38 -7.07 0.23 -15.37
N LEU A 39 -7.25 0.95 -14.25
CA LEU A 39 -7.53 0.36 -12.94
C LEU A 39 -8.85 -0.42 -12.95
N ARG A 40 -9.86 0.07 -13.66
CA ARG A 40 -11.16 -0.60 -13.79
C ARG A 40 -11.04 -2.01 -14.40
N CYS A 41 -10.06 -2.25 -15.27
CA CYS A 41 -9.81 -3.57 -15.84
C CYS A 41 -9.32 -4.61 -14.82
N TYR A 42 -8.90 -4.18 -13.62
CA TYR A 42 -8.53 -5.07 -12.52
C TYR A 42 -9.70 -5.35 -11.56
N GLN A 43 -10.80 -4.60 -11.64
CA GLN A 43 -11.98 -4.81 -10.79
C GLN A 43 -12.90 -5.87 -11.40
N ASN A 44 -13.29 -6.86 -10.60
CA ASN A 44 -14.24 -7.90 -10.99
C ASN A 44 -15.70 -7.47 -10.76
N GLU A 45 -16.65 -8.25 -11.30
CA GLU A 45 -18.09 -7.98 -11.20
C GLU A 45 -18.61 -7.93 -9.75
N ASP A 46 -17.94 -8.63 -8.83
CA ASP A 46 -18.27 -8.62 -7.40
C ASP A 46 -17.84 -7.33 -6.68
N GLY A 47 -17.05 -6.48 -7.35
CA GLY A 47 -16.50 -5.22 -6.84
C GLY A 47 -15.09 -5.34 -6.26
N GLY A 48 -14.57 -6.56 -6.09
CA GLY A 48 -13.20 -6.81 -5.63
C GLY A 48 -12.18 -6.70 -6.76
N PHE A 49 -10.90 -6.87 -6.43
CA PHE A 49 -9.79 -6.71 -7.37
C PHE A 49 -8.91 -7.97 -7.45
N GLY A 50 -8.36 -8.23 -8.62
CA GLY A 50 -7.46 -9.36 -8.90
C GLY A 50 -6.52 -9.04 -10.07
N HIS A 51 -6.23 -10.05 -10.89
CA HIS A 51 -5.50 -9.91 -12.17
C HIS A 51 -4.09 -9.32 -12.02
N ALA A 52 -3.37 -9.72 -10.98
CA ALA A 52 -2.03 -9.21 -10.69
C ALA A 52 -1.94 -7.70 -10.47
N LEU A 53 -3.02 -7.06 -9.99
CA LEU A 53 -2.94 -5.66 -9.55
C LEU A 53 -1.87 -5.51 -8.45
N GLU A 54 -1.98 -6.35 -7.42
CA GLU A 54 -0.87 -6.75 -6.58
C GLU A 54 -0.01 -7.75 -7.38
N PRO A 55 1.27 -7.45 -7.70
CA PRO A 55 2.07 -8.25 -8.61
C PRO A 55 2.26 -9.72 -8.23
N ASP A 56 2.28 -10.04 -6.93
CA ASP A 56 2.50 -11.41 -6.45
C ASP A 56 1.22 -12.28 -6.45
N LEU A 57 0.03 -11.68 -6.56
CA LEU A 57 -1.28 -12.33 -6.66
C LEU A 57 -1.77 -12.38 -8.12
N ARG A 58 -1.36 -13.41 -8.86
CA ARG A 58 -1.61 -13.51 -10.32
C ARG A 58 -3.04 -13.93 -10.68
N GLY A 59 -3.75 -14.54 -9.73
CA GLY A 59 -5.09 -15.06 -9.95
C GLY A 59 -6.09 -13.99 -10.43
N PRO A 60 -7.07 -14.38 -11.27
CA PRO A 60 -8.10 -13.44 -11.72
C PRO A 60 -9.14 -13.14 -10.63
N GLY A 61 -9.29 -14.01 -9.64
CA GLY A 61 -10.30 -13.88 -8.58
C GLY A 61 -10.02 -12.71 -7.66
N SER A 62 -11.10 -12.13 -7.13
CA SER A 62 -11.02 -11.03 -6.16
C SER A 62 -10.33 -11.49 -4.87
N GLN A 63 -9.42 -10.66 -4.35
CA GLN A 63 -8.75 -10.85 -3.07
C GLN A 63 -8.81 -9.55 -2.24
N PRO A 64 -8.71 -9.62 -0.90
CA PRO A 64 -8.64 -8.44 -0.04
C PRO A 64 -7.44 -7.54 -0.37
N GLU A 65 -6.23 -8.10 -0.48
CA GLU A 65 -5.01 -7.29 -0.66
C GLU A 65 -5.01 -6.43 -1.94
N PRO A 66 -5.43 -6.92 -3.12
CA PRO A 66 -5.55 -6.07 -4.30
C PRO A 66 -6.49 -4.87 -4.14
N VAL A 67 -7.45 -4.92 -3.21
CA VAL A 67 -8.29 -3.74 -2.87
C VAL A 67 -7.44 -2.64 -2.22
N GLU A 68 -6.50 -2.99 -1.34
CA GLU A 68 -5.56 -2.03 -0.76
C GLU A 68 -4.70 -1.39 -1.84
N VAL A 69 -4.16 -2.19 -2.78
CA VAL A 69 -3.37 -1.66 -3.91
C VAL A 69 -4.21 -0.72 -4.78
N ALA A 70 -5.47 -1.08 -5.07
CA ALA A 70 -6.39 -0.20 -5.79
C ALA A 70 -6.59 1.13 -5.05
N PHE A 71 -6.74 1.09 -3.73
CA PHE A 71 -6.97 2.28 -2.90
C PHE A 71 -5.72 3.16 -2.80
N TRP A 72 -4.50 2.59 -2.84
CA TRP A 72 -3.28 3.39 -2.99
C TRP A 72 -3.24 4.17 -4.31
N ILE A 73 -3.74 3.57 -5.40
CA ILE A 73 -3.82 4.21 -6.72
C ILE A 73 -4.95 5.26 -6.74
N LEU A 74 -6.07 5.02 -6.07
CA LEU A 74 -7.13 6.03 -5.96
C LEU A 74 -6.68 7.22 -5.09
N ASP A 75 -5.90 6.95 -4.03
CA ASP A 75 -5.39 7.97 -3.11
C ASP A 75 -4.44 8.94 -3.80
N GLU A 76 -3.51 8.40 -4.61
CA GLU A 76 -2.53 9.22 -5.30
C GLU A 76 -3.12 10.08 -6.41
N LEU A 77 -4.26 9.69 -6.95
CA LEU A 77 -4.98 10.42 -8.00
C LEU A 77 -6.01 11.40 -7.43
N ASP A 78 -6.24 11.40 -6.11
CA ASP A 78 -7.33 12.11 -5.45
C ASP A 78 -8.70 11.75 -6.07
N ALA A 79 -8.97 10.44 -6.18
CA ALA A 79 -10.09 9.88 -6.95
C ALA A 79 -10.99 8.95 -6.10
N PHE A 80 -11.14 9.23 -4.81
CA PHE A 80 -11.99 8.43 -3.91
C PHE A 80 -13.50 8.63 -4.13
N ASP A 81 -13.89 9.59 -4.96
CA ASP A 81 -15.26 9.78 -5.47
C ASP A 81 -15.63 8.77 -6.59
N SER A 82 -14.66 7.99 -7.07
CA SER A 82 -14.83 6.98 -8.09
C SER A 82 -15.84 5.88 -7.69
N PRO A 83 -16.68 5.39 -8.62
CA PRO A 83 -17.61 4.28 -8.35
C PRO A 83 -16.89 2.96 -7.99
N LEU A 84 -15.57 2.87 -8.22
CA LEU A 84 -14.76 1.74 -7.81
C LEU A 84 -14.76 1.56 -6.27
N VAL A 85 -14.83 2.66 -5.50
CA VAL A 85 -14.76 2.66 -4.03
C VAL A 85 -15.99 2.00 -3.38
N PRO A 86 -17.25 2.44 -3.65
CA PRO A 86 -18.41 1.78 -3.06
C PRO A 86 -18.57 0.33 -3.53
N ALA A 87 -18.18 -0.01 -4.77
CA ALA A 87 -18.16 -1.38 -5.24
C ALA A 87 -17.18 -2.26 -4.44
N ALA A 88 -15.97 -1.76 -4.18
CA ALA A 88 -15.00 -2.43 -3.33
C ALA A 88 -15.49 -2.58 -1.88
N CYS A 89 -16.14 -1.55 -1.31
CA CYS A 89 -16.71 -1.64 0.03
C CYS A 89 -17.83 -2.69 0.13
N LYS A 90 -18.66 -2.83 -0.92
CA LYS A 90 -19.66 -3.90 -1.02
C LYS A 90 -19.00 -5.28 -1.07
N TYR A 91 -17.95 -5.45 -1.87
CA TYR A 91 -17.16 -6.69 -1.91
C TYR A 91 -16.58 -7.02 -0.53
N LEU A 92 -15.90 -6.06 0.11
CA LEU A 92 -15.31 -6.23 1.44
C LEU A 92 -16.36 -6.63 2.49
N SER A 93 -17.56 -6.04 2.42
CA SER A 93 -18.69 -6.44 3.29
C SER A 93 -19.07 -7.91 3.11
N SER A 94 -19.05 -8.41 1.88
CA SER A 94 -19.45 -9.79 1.58
C SER A 94 -18.46 -10.85 2.10
N ILE A 95 -17.22 -10.47 2.38
CA ILE A 95 -16.14 -11.36 2.83
C ILE A 95 -15.69 -11.07 4.28
N THR A 96 -16.34 -10.13 4.95
CA THR A 96 -16.02 -9.76 6.33
C THR A 96 -16.28 -10.93 7.28
N LYS A 97 -15.33 -11.18 8.18
CA LYS A 97 -15.40 -12.25 9.17
C LYS A 97 -16.20 -11.79 10.39
N GLY A 98 -16.55 -12.75 11.26
CA GLY A 98 -17.34 -12.46 12.47
C GLY A 98 -16.65 -11.51 13.47
N ASP A 99 -15.35 -11.29 13.34
CA ASP A 99 -14.60 -10.31 14.14
C ASP A 99 -14.59 -8.89 13.54
N GLY A 100 -15.22 -8.67 12.38
CA GLY A 100 -15.35 -7.36 11.72
C GLY A 100 -14.24 -7.01 10.73
N GLY A 101 -13.19 -7.82 10.64
CA GLY A 101 -12.11 -7.65 9.66
C GLY A 101 -12.32 -8.49 8.40
N VAL A 102 -11.52 -8.20 7.37
CA VAL A 102 -11.37 -9.11 6.22
C VAL A 102 -10.09 -9.93 6.36
N PRO A 103 -10.01 -11.15 5.80
CA PRO A 103 -8.78 -11.93 5.78
C PRO A 103 -7.64 -11.22 5.03
N PHE A 104 -6.40 -11.67 5.25
CA PHE A 104 -5.25 -11.25 4.46
C PHE A 104 -5.42 -11.62 2.98
N VAL A 105 -5.75 -12.89 2.74
CA VAL A 105 -6.23 -13.43 1.47
C VAL A 105 -7.33 -14.46 1.75
N LEU A 106 -8.18 -14.70 0.74
CA LEU A 106 -9.23 -15.71 0.81
C LEU A 106 -8.67 -17.10 0.45
N PRO A 107 -9.30 -18.20 0.93
CA PRO A 107 -8.90 -19.57 0.59
C PRO A 107 -8.78 -19.83 -0.91
N SER A 108 -9.60 -19.17 -1.74
CA SER A 108 -9.60 -19.26 -3.21
C SER A 108 -8.27 -18.86 -3.84
N VAL A 109 -7.39 -18.15 -3.13
CA VAL A 109 -6.04 -17.83 -3.60
C VAL A 109 -5.26 -19.10 -3.91
N ARG A 110 -5.55 -20.20 -3.17
CA ARG A 110 -4.85 -21.49 -3.28
C ARG A 110 -5.03 -22.18 -4.63
N ASP A 111 -6.14 -21.88 -5.30
CA ASP A 111 -6.52 -22.46 -6.58
C ASP A 111 -5.96 -21.66 -7.78
N THR A 112 -5.15 -20.62 -7.51
CA THR A 112 -4.62 -19.72 -8.55
C THR A 112 -3.12 -19.50 -8.41
N VAL A 113 -2.51 -18.98 -9.48
CA VAL A 113 -1.09 -18.65 -9.52
C VAL A 113 -0.81 -17.48 -8.57
N ARG A 114 0.18 -17.64 -7.69
CA ARG A 114 0.57 -16.65 -6.67
C ARG A 114 1.98 -16.91 -6.14
N ALA A 115 2.58 -15.93 -5.46
CA ALA A 115 3.79 -16.17 -4.71
C ALA A 115 3.56 -17.11 -3.51
N PRO A 116 4.57 -17.90 -3.08
CA PRO A 116 4.40 -18.90 -2.02
C PRO A 116 4.01 -18.37 -0.63
N TRP A 117 4.17 -17.07 -0.37
CA TRP A 117 3.79 -16.44 0.90
C TRP A 117 2.32 -15.97 0.93
N TRP A 118 1.64 -15.96 -0.21
CA TRP A 118 0.20 -15.66 -0.28
C TRP A 118 -0.61 -16.90 0.07
N GLU A 119 -0.59 -17.28 1.34
CA GLU A 119 -1.26 -18.48 1.82
C GLU A 119 -2.19 -18.15 2.97
N THR A 120 -3.14 -19.05 3.18
CA THR A 120 -4.11 -18.93 4.26
C THR A 120 -4.71 -20.30 4.57
N GLU A 121 -5.38 -20.44 5.70
CA GLU A 121 -6.14 -21.63 6.09
C GLU A 121 -7.53 -21.67 5.42
N ASP A 122 -8.35 -22.68 5.70
CA ASP A 122 -9.69 -22.80 5.08
C ASP A 122 -10.69 -21.76 5.60
N ASP A 123 -10.52 -21.32 6.85
CA ASP A 123 -11.38 -20.34 7.51
C ASP A 123 -10.55 -19.26 8.21
N PRO A 124 -9.85 -18.38 7.46
CA PRO A 124 -8.98 -17.40 8.08
C PRO A 124 -9.75 -16.32 8.83
N PRO A 125 -9.19 -15.81 9.94
CA PRO A 125 -9.77 -14.71 10.70
C PRO A 125 -9.58 -13.37 9.96
N GLY A 126 -10.20 -12.31 10.48
CA GLY A 126 -9.89 -10.96 10.07
C GLY A 126 -8.42 -10.61 10.39
N ASN A 127 -7.76 -9.90 9.48
CA ASN A 127 -6.37 -9.50 9.59
C ASN A 127 -6.21 -7.97 9.51
N LEU A 128 -5.25 -7.41 10.24
CA LEU A 128 -4.90 -5.98 10.15
C LEU A 128 -4.48 -5.58 8.73
N VAL A 129 -3.83 -6.49 8.00
CA VAL A 129 -3.53 -6.36 6.59
C VAL A 129 -4.57 -7.15 5.80
N PRO A 130 -5.37 -6.55 4.92
CA PRO A 130 -5.36 -5.12 4.52
C PRO A 130 -6.32 -4.22 5.33
N THR A 131 -7.10 -4.77 6.27
CA THR A 131 -8.26 -4.07 6.88
C THR A 131 -7.92 -2.66 7.40
N ALA A 132 -6.81 -2.50 8.12
CA ALA A 132 -6.43 -1.24 8.75
C ALA A 132 -5.98 -0.18 7.73
N SER A 133 -5.23 -0.58 6.70
CA SER A 133 -4.85 0.33 5.61
C SER A 133 -6.08 0.81 4.84
N VAL A 134 -6.97 -0.11 4.46
CA VAL A 134 -8.20 0.21 3.72
C VAL A 134 -9.10 1.13 4.55
N ALA A 135 -9.34 0.81 5.82
CA ALA A 135 -10.12 1.66 6.71
C ALA A 135 -9.46 3.04 6.91
N GLY A 136 -8.14 3.09 7.07
CA GLY A 136 -7.39 4.34 7.18
C GLY A 136 -7.54 5.25 5.95
N LEU A 137 -7.49 4.68 4.74
CA LEU A 137 -7.68 5.44 3.50
C LEU A 137 -9.14 5.90 3.32
N LEU A 138 -10.12 5.08 3.68
CA LEU A 138 -11.52 5.51 3.67
C LEU A 138 -11.77 6.66 4.64
N HIS A 139 -11.20 6.61 5.85
CA HIS A 139 -11.26 7.72 6.81
C HIS A 139 -10.56 8.98 6.31
N LYS A 140 -9.39 8.84 5.67
CA LYS A 140 -8.65 9.97 5.05
C LYS A 140 -9.54 10.75 4.09
N HIS A 141 -10.38 10.04 3.32
CA HIS A 141 -11.26 10.58 2.29
C HIS A 141 -12.71 10.78 2.75
N ALA A 142 -12.99 10.65 4.05
CA ALA A 142 -14.32 10.84 4.64
C ALA A 142 -15.43 9.98 3.98
N VAL A 143 -15.09 8.78 3.52
CA VAL A 143 -16.07 7.86 2.92
C VAL A 143 -17.00 7.32 4.00
N THR A 144 -18.31 7.31 3.71
CA THR A 144 -19.32 6.71 4.59
C THR A 144 -19.80 5.38 4.00
N HIS A 145 -19.60 4.28 4.71
CA HIS A 145 -20.09 2.95 4.31
C HIS A 145 -20.23 2.05 5.55
N PRO A 146 -21.28 1.21 5.68
CA PRO A 146 -21.47 0.35 6.87
C PRO A 146 -20.29 -0.57 7.19
N TRP A 147 -19.58 -1.03 6.16
CA TRP A 147 -18.35 -1.81 6.33
C TRP A 147 -17.27 -1.09 7.14
N LEU A 148 -17.14 0.24 6.97
CA LEU A 148 -16.07 1.01 7.61
C LEU A 148 -16.22 1.03 9.12
N ASP A 149 -17.44 1.05 9.65
CA ASP A 149 -17.70 1.03 11.09
C ASP A 149 -17.19 -0.27 11.71
N ALA A 150 -17.58 -1.42 11.14
CA ALA A 150 -17.13 -2.73 11.58
C ALA A 150 -15.60 -2.91 11.45
N ALA A 151 -15.02 -2.46 10.33
CA ALA A 151 -13.58 -2.50 10.11
C ALA A 151 -12.83 -1.60 11.12
N THR A 152 -13.40 -0.46 11.47
CA THR A 152 -12.82 0.47 12.47
C THR A 152 -12.79 -0.15 13.86
N ASP A 153 -13.89 -0.79 14.27
CA ASP A 153 -13.98 -1.49 15.56
C ASP A 153 -13.00 -2.68 15.62
N PHE A 154 -12.91 -3.45 14.53
CA PHE A 154 -11.92 -4.51 14.38
C PHE A 154 -10.49 -3.97 14.56
N CYS A 155 -10.14 -2.88 13.87
CA CYS A 155 -8.81 -2.29 13.96
C CYS A 155 -8.48 -1.88 15.39
N TRP A 156 -9.39 -1.18 16.07
CA TRP A 156 -9.19 -0.83 17.47
C TRP A 156 -9.02 -2.04 18.38
N SER A 157 -9.85 -3.08 18.19
CA SER A 157 -9.74 -4.31 18.97
C SER A 157 -8.36 -4.96 18.81
N LYS A 158 -7.84 -5.04 17.57
CA LYS A 158 -6.51 -5.62 17.30
C LYS A 158 -5.40 -4.75 17.86
N LEU A 159 -5.48 -3.42 17.74
CA LEU A 159 -4.47 -2.50 18.26
C LEU A 159 -4.38 -2.58 19.79
N TYR A 160 -5.51 -2.59 20.50
CA TYR A 160 -5.53 -2.74 21.96
C TYR A 160 -4.94 -4.05 22.46
N ALA A 161 -5.11 -5.14 21.70
CA ALA A 161 -4.50 -6.43 22.02
C ALA A 161 -3.01 -6.50 21.63
N ALA A 162 -2.52 -5.62 20.76
CA ALA A 162 -1.18 -5.68 20.21
C ALA A 162 -0.11 -5.32 21.26
N LYS A 163 0.91 -6.18 21.30
CA LYS A 163 2.16 -5.99 22.06
C LYS A 163 3.39 -5.96 21.15
N GLU A 164 3.30 -6.64 20.02
CA GLU A 164 4.31 -6.75 18.98
C GLU A 164 3.62 -6.72 17.62
N PHE A 165 4.40 -6.48 16.57
CA PHE A 165 3.89 -6.46 15.20
C PHE A 165 4.78 -7.25 14.25
N GLN A 166 4.13 -7.80 13.22
CA GLN A 166 4.79 -8.05 11.95
C GLN A 166 4.89 -6.73 11.17
N PRO A 167 5.94 -6.50 10.36
CA PRO A 167 6.19 -5.20 9.74
C PRO A 167 5.03 -4.66 8.89
N TYR A 168 4.38 -5.50 8.08
CA TYR A 168 3.23 -5.08 7.27
C TYR A 168 2.01 -4.68 8.13
N ALA A 169 1.76 -5.40 9.24
CA ALA A 169 0.71 -5.04 10.17
C ALA A 169 1.00 -3.72 10.90
N ALA A 170 2.28 -3.45 11.23
CA ALA A 170 2.69 -2.16 11.78
C ALA A 170 2.46 -1.02 10.78
N ARG A 171 2.78 -1.22 9.49
CA ARG A 171 2.51 -0.22 8.42
C ARG A 171 1.01 0.06 8.27
N ALA A 172 0.17 -0.98 8.29
CA ALA A 172 -1.28 -0.84 8.23
C ALA A 172 -1.84 -0.12 9.47
N ALA A 173 -1.32 -0.44 10.66
CA ALA A 173 -1.66 0.24 11.91
C ALA A 173 -1.31 1.73 11.89
N VAL A 174 -0.11 2.08 11.40
CA VAL A 174 0.30 3.49 11.23
C VAL A 174 -0.64 4.21 10.27
N THR A 175 -0.99 3.60 9.15
CA THR A 175 -1.93 4.18 8.17
C THR A 175 -3.30 4.45 8.81
N PHE A 176 -3.85 3.48 9.54
CA PHE A 176 -5.12 3.64 10.26
C PHE A 176 -5.08 4.77 11.30
N LEU A 177 -4.11 4.73 12.23
CA LEU A 177 -3.98 5.73 13.30
C LEU A 177 -3.73 7.13 12.76
N ASN A 178 -3.06 7.25 11.61
CA ASN A 178 -2.82 8.54 10.98
C ASN A 178 -4.11 9.22 10.51
N TRP A 179 -5.17 8.46 10.18
CA TRP A 179 -6.36 8.99 9.52
C TRP A 179 -7.69 8.76 10.25
N VAL A 180 -7.75 7.86 11.24
CA VAL A 180 -8.97 7.62 12.01
C VAL A 180 -9.47 8.92 12.68
N PRO A 181 -10.80 9.18 12.74
CA PRO A 181 -11.35 10.48 13.16
C PRO A 181 -11.10 10.82 14.64
N ASP A 182 -11.13 9.84 15.53
CA ASP A 182 -10.88 10.04 16.97
C ASP A 182 -9.39 10.28 17.22
N ARG A 183 -8.98 11.55 17.10
CA ARG A 183 -7.57 11.97 17.18
C ARG A 183 -6.94 11.74 18.54
N GLY A 184 -7.68 12.01 19.63
CA GLY A 184 -7.17 11.79 20.98
C GLY A 184 -6.90 10.31 21.25
N ARG A 185 -7.83 9.43 20.82
CA ARG A 185 -7.64 7.98 20.91
C ARG A 185 -6.48 7.50 20.03
N ALA A 186 -6.35 8.03 18.81
CA ALA A 186 -5.27 7.69 17.89
C ALA A 186 -3.89 8.08 18.42
N GLU A 187 -3.74 9.30 18.93
CA GLU A 187 -2.49 9.80 19.50
C GLU A 187 -2.08 9.00 20.74
N SER A 188 -3.02 8.74 21.66
CA SER A 188 -2.74 7.93 22.86
C SER A 188 -2.31 6.51 22.51
N GLU A 189 -3.01 5.86 21.57
CA GLU A 189 -2.71 4.48 21.20
C GLU A 189 -1.43 4.37 20.38
N PHE A 190 -1.16 5.34 19.49
CA PHE A 190 0.11 5.44 18.79
C PHE A 190 1.28 5.61 19.76
N ALA A 191 1.15 6.47 20.77
CA ALA A 191 2.19 6.64 21.79
C ALA A 191 2.47 5.34 22.54
N ARG A 192 1.43 4.57 22.88
CA ARG A 192 1.56 3.25 23.53
C ARG A 192 2.24 2.21 22.63
N LEU A 193 1.92 2.21 21.35
CA LEU A 193 2.42 1.22 20.37
C LEU A 193 3.73 1.62 19.70
N ARG A 194 4.23 2.84 19.94
CA ARG A 194 5.38 3.43 19.24
C ARG A 194 6.59 2.51 19.23
N ASP A 195 6.96 1.96 20.38
CA ASP A 195 8.16 1.11 20.49
C ASP A 195 7.97 -0.25 19.77
N ALA A 196 6.77 -0.81 19.81
CA ALA A 196 6.43 -2.03 19.08
C ALA A 196 6.46 -1.81 17.56
N ILE A 197 6.05 -0.63 17.08
CA ILE A 197 6.17 -0.24 15.67
C ILE A 197 7.65 -0.07 15.30
N LEU A 198 8.42 0.68 16.10
CA LEU A 198 9.84 0.92 15.84
C LEU A 198 10.69 -0.36 15.87
N ALA A 199 10.29 -1.37 16.63
CA ALA A 199 10.94 -2.68 16.64
C ALA A 199 10.87 -3.41 15.28
N THR A 200 9.96 -3.01 14.39
CA THR A 200 9.84 -3.55 13.03
C THR A 200 10.65 -2.77 11.98
N VAL A 201 11.32 -1.67 12.38
CA VAL A 201 12.05 -0.77 11.50
C VAL A 201 13.55 -1.04 11.58
N THR A 202 14.19 -1.15 10.41
CA THR A 202 15.65 -1.20 10.28
C THR A 202 16.19 0.19 9.94
N PHE A 203 17.11 0.68 10.78
CA PHE A 203 17.80 1.96 10.58
C PHE A 203 19.14 1.81 9.85
N ASP A 204 19.65 0.58 9.71
CA ASP A 204 20.78 0.29 8.83
C ASP A 204 20.31 0.27 7.37
N LEU A 205 20.47 1.39 6.67
CA LEU A 205 20.07 1.56 5.27
C LEU A 205 20.84 0.64 4.29
N LYS A 206 21.87 -0.07 4.75
CA LYS A 206 22.62 -1.07 3.98
C LYS A 206 22.20 -2.50 4.29
N ALA A 207 21.27 -2.70 5.22
CA ALA A 207 20.77 -4.02 5.56
C ALA A 207 20.18 -4.70 4.33
N SER A 208 20.53 -5.98 4.16
CA SER A 208 20.04 -6.82 3.08
C SER A 208 18.91 -7.73 3.56
N GLY A 209 18.19 -8.32 2.60
CA GLY A 209 17.03 -9.15 2.86
C GLY A 209 15.75 -8.34 3.03
N HIS A 210 14.70 -9.04 3.43
CA HIS A 210 13.35 -8.50 3.54
C HIS A 210 13.19 -7.70 4.83
N VAL A 211 13.70 -6.47 4.82
CA VAL A 211 13.63 -5.51 5.94
C VAL A 211 12.81 -4.27 5.55
N HIS A 212 12.35 -3.51 6.54
CA HIS A 212 11.55 -2.31 6.33
C HIS A 212 12.27 -1.07 6.86
N PHE A 213 12.31 -0.01 6.07
CA PHE A 213 13.00 1.24 6.39
C PHE A 213 12.02 2.33 6.84
N PRO A 214 12.49 3.42 7.48
CA PRO A 214 11.62 4.51 7.95
C PRO A 214 10.63 5.03 6.90
N LEU A 215 11.05 5.19 5.64
CA LEU A 215 10.20 5.69 4.56
C LEU A 215 9.13 4.71 4.07
N ASP A 216 9.17 3.44 4.49
CA ASP A 216 8.08 2.49 4.23
C ASP A 216 6.89 2.70 5.19
N PHE A 217 7.12 3.36 6.32
CA PHE A 217 6.11 3.79 7.30
C PHE A 217 5.73 5.25 7.17
N ALA A 218 6.66 6.10 6.69
CA ALA A 218 6.46 7.51 6.43
C ALA A 218 6.78 7.86 4.96
N PRO A 219 6.01 7.35 3.97
CA PRO A 219 6.22 7.70 2.57
C PRO A 219 5.81 9.14 2.24
N GLN A 220 5.16 9.83 3.18
CA GLN A 220 4.79 11.23 3.18
C GLN A 220 4.77 11.72 4.65
N PRO A 221 4.82 13.04 4.90
CA PRO A 221 4.72 13.57 6.26
C PRO A 221 3.52 13.02 7.03
N LEU A 222 3.78 12.42 8.19
CA LEU A 222 2.76 11.84 9.06
C LEU A 222 2.17 12.90 10.00
N ARG A 223 0.90 12.73 10.38
CA ARG A 223 0.27 13.48 11.48
C ARG A 223 0.79 13.01 12.84
N LEU A 224 1.20 11.74 12.90
CA LEU A 224 1.77 11.10 14.09
C LEU A 224 3.29 10.93 13.88
N PRO A 225 4.13 11.78 14.50
CA PRO A 225 5.56 11.78 14.21
C PRO A 225 6.25 10.52 14.74
N LEU A 226 6.63 9.62 13.83
CA LEU A 226 7.34 8.37 14.16
C LEU A 226 8.87 8.55 14.16
N PHE A 227 9.38 9.36 13.23
CA PHE A 227 10.81 9.56 12.99
C PHE A 227 11.20 11.03 13.08
N THR A 228 12.46 11.29 13.40
CA THR A 228 13.04 12.63 13.30
C THR A 228 13.32 12.99 11.84
N GLN A 229 13.47 14.29 11.56
CA GLN A 229 13.78 14.76 10.21
C GLN A 229 15.11 14.20 9.69
N ASP A 230 16.16 14.16 10.52
CA ASP A 230 17.48 13.62 10.13
C ASP A 230 17.40 12.14 9.67
N VAL A 231 16.57 11.32 10.33
CA VAL A 231 16.34 9.92 9.94
C VAL A 231 15.66 9.83 8.58
N LEU A 232 14.68 10.71 8.33
CA LEU A 232 13.97 10.76 7.05
C LEU A 232 14.89 11.26 5.93
N ASP A 233 15.68 12.32 6.19
CA ASP A 233 16.63 12.88 5.22
C ASP A 233 17.68 11.84 4.80
N ALA A 234 18.27 11.11 5.76
CA ALA A 234 19.20 10.02 5.43
C ALA A 234 18.55 8.92 4.56
N GLY A 235 17.30 8.57 4.85
CA GLY A 235 16.53 7.62 4.04
C GLY A 235 16.22 8.15 2.65
N LEU A 236 15.91 9.44 2.50
CA LEU A 236 15.61 10.09 1.22
C LEU A 236 16.84 10.14 0.33
N ASP A 237 18.00 10.48 0.90
CA ASP A 237 19.28 10.50 0.19
C ASP A 237 19.66 9.10 -0.29
N ALA A 238 19.50 8.08 0.56
CA ALA A 238 19.73 6.68 0.18
C ALA A 238 18.75 6.21 -0.90
N MET A 239 17.47 6.57 -0.79
CA MET A 239 16.46 6.25 -1.80
C MET A 239 16.80 6.87 -3.16
N GLN A 240 17.18 8.15 -3.20
CA GLN A 240 17.56 8.81 -4.44
C GLN A 240 18.82 8.17 -5.06
N ALA A 241 19.81 7.82 -4.23
CA ALA A 241 21.02 7.14 -4.67
C ALA A 241 20.78 5.70 -5.16
N ALA A 242 19.69 5.06 -4.73
CA ALA A 242 19.31 3.70 -5.09
C ALA A 242 18.63 3.57 -6.46
N GLN A 243 18.40 4.68 -7.20
CA GLN A 243 17.88 4.60 -8.58
C GLN A 243 18.83 3.76 -9.44
N SER A 244 18.34 2.65 -9.99
CA SER A 244 19.15 1.72 -10.78
C SER A 244 19.69 2.40 -12.05
N PRO A 245 20.73 1.86 -12.71
CA PRO A 245 21.22 2.35 -14.00
C PRO A 245 20.10 2.49 -15.04
N ASP A 246 19.17 1.52 -15.08
CA ASP A 246 18.02 1.50 -15.98
C ASP A 246 16.94 2.53 -15.64
N GLY A 247 17.03 3.19 -14.48
CA GLY A 247 16.21 4.33 -14.09
C GLY A 247 15.08 4.02 -13.09
N GLY A 248 14.90 2.75 -12.73
CA GLY A 248 13.85 2.31 -11.80
C GLY A 248 14.35 2.07 -10.37
N TRP A 249 13.44 1.54 -9.54
CA TRP A 249 13.74 1.02 -8.21
C TRP A 249 13.23 -0.41 -8.07
N SER A 250 13.96 -1.22 -7.32
CA SER A 250 13.59 -2.61 -7.01
C SER A 250 13.28 -2.78 -5.53
N GLY A 251 12.52 -3.82 -5.20
CA GLY A 251 12.29 -4.25 -3.82
C GLY A 251 13.52 -4.94 -3.22
N ASN A 252 13.53 -5.12 -1.90
CA ASN A 252 14.53 -5.89 -1.16
C ASN A 252 14.04 -7.28 -0.72
N TRP A 253 12.89 -7.71 -1.22
CA TRP A 253 12.32 -9.05 -1.00
C TRP A 253 12.53 -9.95 -2.22
N LEU A 254 12.16 -11.22 -2.07
CA LEU A 254 12.29 -12.22 -3.12
C LEU A 254 11.37 -11.90 -4.30
N MET A 255 11.93 -11.74 -5.50
CA MET A 255 11.18 -11.74 -6.76
C MET A 255 11.01 -13.20 -7.22
N TRP A 256 9.86 -13.80 -6.90
CA TRP A 256 9.65 -15.25 -7.06
C TRP A 256 9.49 -15.70 -8.53
N THR A 257 9.29 -14.77 -9.46
CA THR A 257 9.25 -15.00 -10.91
C THR A 257 9.84 -13.80 -11.66
N PRO A 258 10.52 -13.98 -12.81
CA PRO A 258 11.15 -12.87 -13.53
C PRO A 258 10.21 -11.73 -13.89
N LEU A 259 8.94 -12.03 -14.19
CA LEU A 259 7.96 -11.00 -14.57
C LEU A 259 7.68 -10.01 -13.43
N VAL A 260 7.64 -10.51 -12.19
CA VAL A 260 7.28 -9.72 -11.01
C VAL A 260 8.34 -8.68 -10.67
N GLU A 261 9.61 -8.91 -11.03
CA GLU A 261 10.67 -7.91 -10.91
C GLU A 261 10.29 -6.60 -11.62
N HIS A 262 9.71 -6.70 -12.81
CA HIS A 262 9.32 -5.54 -13.61
C HIS A 262 7.99 -4.93 -13.16
N GLU A 263 7.03 -5.74 -12.70
CA GLU A 263 5.73 -5.25 -12.24
C GLU A 263 5.84 -4.55 -10.87
N TRP A 264 6.60 -5.12 -9.94
CA TRP A 264 6.98 -4.40 -8.72
C TRP A 264 7.90 -3.23 -9.04
N GLY A 265 8.84 -3.38 -9.97
CA GLY A 265 9.75 -2.30 -10.37
C GLY A 265 9.01 -1.07 -10.89
N GLY A 266 8.00 -1.26 -11.74
CA GLY A 266 7.12 -0.19 -12.20
C GLY A 266 6.35 0.48 -11.05
N HIS A 267 5.71 -0.33 -10.21
CA HIS A 267 4.98 0.18 -9.05
C HIS A 267 5.87 0.99 -8.09
N LEU A 268 7.04 0.43 -7.73
CA LEU A 268 7.98 1.03 -6.79
C LEU A 268 8.61 2.29 -7.36
N THR A 269 8.92 2.33 -8.65
CA THR A 269 9.42 3.54 -9.30
C THR A 269 8.46 4.71 -9.09
N VAL A 270 7.16 4.53 -9.34
CA VAL A 270 6.15 5.57 -9.07
C VAL A 270 6.06 5.89 -7.57
N ALA A 271 6.08 4.87 -6.70
CA ALA A 271 5.99 5.05 -5.26
C ALA A 271 7.16 5.87 -4.69
N ARG A 272 8.40 5.57 -5.09
CA ARG A 272 9.61 6.27 -4.60
C ARG A 272 9.66 7.71 -5.11
N LEU A 273 9.28 7.96 -6.35
CA LEU A 273 9.15 9.34 -6.86
C LEU A 273 8.10 10.15 -6.09
N LYS A 274 6.95 9.55 -5.75
CA LYS A 274 5.94 10.20 -4.91
C LYS A 274 6.49 10.56 -3.54
N THR A 275 7.24 9.66 -2.91
CA THR A 275 7.88 9.92 -1.62
C THR A 275 8.90 11.04 -1.73
N LEU A 276 9.79 11.02 -2.72
CA LEU A 276 10.76 12.09 -2.95
C LEU A 276 10.06 13.45 -3.14
N ARG A 277 8.97 13.51 -3.93
CA ARG A 277 8.17 14.74 -4.10
C ARG A 277 7.48 15.17 -2.80
N ALA A 278 6.93 14.24 -2.01
CA ALA A 278 6.27 14.56 -0.74
C ALA A 278 7.20 15.22 0.28
N TYR A 279 8.51 14.99 0.16
CA TYR A 279 9.56 15.61 0.98
C TYR A 279 10.36 16.70 0.25
N GLY A 280 9.86 17.20 -0.89
CA GLY A 280 10.46 18.33 -1.61
C GLY A 280 11.80 18.02 -2.29
N ARG A 281 12.16 16.74 -2.48
CA ARG A 281 13.35 16.33 -3.25
C ARG A 281 13.13 16.39 -4.77
N LEU A 282 11.87 16.47 -5.20
CA LEU A 282 11.46 16.65 -6.60
C LEU A 282 10.50 17.85 -6.69
N PRO A 283 10.45 18.54 -7.84
CA PRO A 283 9.48 19.61 -8.07
C PRO A 283 8.03 19.09 -7.97
N GLY A 284 7.13 20.00 -7.57
CA GLY A 284 5.69 19.76 -7.41
C GLY A 284 4.97 19.57 -8.73
#